data_AF-A0A168L6F0-F1
#
_entry.id   AF-A0A168L6F0-F1
#
_cell.length_a   1.000
_cell.length_b   1.000
_cell.length_c   1.000
_cell.angle_alpha   90.00
_cell.angle_beta   90.00
_cell.angle_gamma   90.00
#
_symmetry.space_group_name_H-M   'P 1'
#
loop_
_entity.id
_entity.type
_entity.pdbx_description
1 polymer ?
#
loop_
_entity_poly.entity_id
_entity_poly.type
_entity_poly.pdbx_seq_one_letter_code
_entity_poly.pdbx_strand_id
1 'polypeptide(L)'
;MDNLITELDAMTESIINKLSVVTFEELSDFVDQRQLLIDQLKLLMESDEVLTSSNKDRIQNITKQDTCISNRMMELKIEAQDWLQQRNQAKVQRSAYEAGYSQDSILMDRKK
;
A
#
# COMPACT_ATOMS: atom_id res chain seq x y z
N MET A 1 -12.80 5.10 25.85
CA MET A 1 -11.62 4.36 25.36
C MET A 1 -11.85 2.95 24.77
N ASP A 2 -12.46 2.00 25.50
CA ASP A 2 -12.38 0.55 25.17
C ASP A 2 -13.01 0.14 23.83
N ASN A 3 -14.11 0.80 23.44
CA ASN A 3 -14.75 0.57 22.14
C ASN A 3 -13.81 0.89 20.96
N LEU A 4 -13.02 1.97 21.05
CA LEU A 4 -12.07 2.36 19.99
C LEU A 4 -10.91 1.37 19.87
N ILE A 5 -10.41 0.87 21.01
CA ILE A 5 -9.38 -0.17 21.01
C ILE A 5 -9.93 -1.47 20.43
N THR A 6 -11.20 -1.77 20.70
CA THR A 6 -11.88 -2.94 20.10
C THR A 6 -12.07 -2.83 18.61
N GLU A 7 -12.44 -1.65 18.13
CA GLU A 7 -12.54 -1.38 16.70
C GLU A 7 -11.17 -1.47 16.02
N LEU A 8 -10.11 -0.92 16.63
CA LEU A 8 -8.74 -1.06 16.15
C LEU A 8 -8.28 -2.52 16.08
N ASP A 9 -8.55 -3.32 17.12
CA ASP A 9 -8.24 -4.75 17.16
C ASP A 9 -8.93 -5.48 16.00
N ALA A 10 -10.25 -5.31 15.87
CA ALA A 10 -11.06 -5.98 14.87
C ALA A 10 -10.64 -5.61 13.44
N MET A 11 -10.32 -4.33 13.22
CA MET A 11 -9.86 -3.85 11.92
C MET A 11 -8.46 -4.40 11.59
N THR A 12 -7.57 -4.47 12.59
CA THR A 12 -6.23 -5.04 12.42
C THR A 12 -6.32 -6.55 12.12
N GLU A 13 -7.13 -7.31 12.87
CA GLU A 13 -7.36 -8.72 12.61
C GLU A 13 -7.95 -8.97 11.22
N SER A 14 -8.93 -8.17 10.80
CA SER A 14 -9.53 -8.26 9.48
C SER A 14 -8.50 -8.14 8.37
N ILE A 15 -7.59 -7.17 8.47
CA ILE A 15 -6.50 -6.98 7.49
C ILE A 15 -5.48 -8.11 7.56
N ILE A 16 -5.07 -8.53 8.75
CA ILE A 16 -4.13 -9.65 8.93
C ILE A 16 -4.68 -10.93 8.29
N ASN A 17 -5.97 -11.22 8.46
CA ASN A 17 -6.61 -12.42 7.90
C ASN A 17 -6.63 -12.43 6.37
N LYS A 18 -6.62 -11.27 5.72
CA LYS A 18 -6.59 -11.14 4.25
C LYS A 18 -5.26 -10.62 3.69
N LEU A 19 -4.20 -10.60 4.51
CA LEU A 19 -2.94 -9.92 4.18
C LEU A 19 -2.28 -10.43 2.89
N SER A 20 -2.46 -11.70 2.55
CA SER A 20 -1.89 -12.31 1.34
C SER A 20 -2.58 -11.85 0.04
N VAL A 21 -3.83 -11.39 0.12
CA VAL A 21 -4.66 -11.03 -1.04
C VAL A 21 -5.09 -9.57 -1.04
N VAL A 22 -4.75 -8.83 0.01
CA VAL A 22 -5.11 -7.41 0.16
C VAL A 22 -4.46 -6.57 -0.94
N THR A 23 -5.22 -5.63 -1.49
CA THR A 23 -4.70 -4.69 -2.49
C THR A 23 -4.06 -3.47 -1.85
N PHE A 24 -3.37 -2.67 -2.68
CA PHE A 24 -2.82 -1.39 -2.25
C PHE A 24 -3.93 -0.42 -1.78
N GLU A 25 -5.03 -0.34 -2.52
CA GLU A 25 -6.17 0.52 -2.19
C GLU A 25 -6.78 0.13 -0.85
N GLU A 26 -7.02 -1.16 -0.61
CA GLU A 26 -7.56 -1.65 0.65
C GLU A 26 -6.61 -1.37 1.84
N LEU A 27 -5.30 -1.46 1.64
CA LEU A 27 -4.32 -1.10 2.66
C LEU A 27 -4.28 0.42 2.91
N SER A 28 -4.47 1.23 1.88
CA SER A 28 -4.55 2.69 2.01
C SER A 28 -5.78 3.08 2.83
N ASP A 29 -6.95 2.56 2.46
CA ASP A 29 -8.21 2.80 3.17
C ASP A 29 -8.12 2.36 4.64
N PHE A 30 -7.48 1.22 4.89
CA PHE A 30 -7.21 0.74 6.25
C PHE A 30 -6.38 1.73 7.07
N VAL A 31 -5.28 2.24 6.50
CA VAL A 31 -4.41 3.20 7.21
C VAL A 31 -5.17 4.48 7.52
N ASP A 32 -5.98 4.98 6.58
CA ASP A 32 -6.78 6.18 6.77
C ASP A 32 -7.82 5.98 7.89
N GLN A 33 -8.55 4.87 7.87
CA GLN A 33 -9.49 4.53 8.95
C GLN A 33 -8.80 4.36 10.30
N ARG A 34 -7.62 3.74 10.32
CA ARG A 34 -6.81 3.55 11.52
C ARG A 34 -6.37 4.87 12.11
N GLN A 35 -5.97 5.81 11.25
CA GLN A 35 -5.55 7.14 11.68
C GLN A 35 -6.67 7.88 12.40
N LEU A 36 -7.91 7.81 11.89
CA LEU A 36 -9.08 8.41 12.53
C LEU A 36 -9.31 7.86 13.95
N LEU A 37 -9.22 6.53 14.13
CA LEU A 37 -9.38 5.91 15.44
C LEU A 37 -8.25 6.28 16.41
N ILE A 38 -7.01 6.34 15.92
CA ILE A 38 -5.85 6.76 16.71
C ILE A 38 -6.00 8.22 17.16
N ASP A 39 -6.49 9.11 16.28
CA ASP A 39 -6.66 10.51 16.64
C ASP A 39 -7.78 10.70 17.66
N GLN A 40 -8.87 9.93 17.57
CA GLN A 40 -9.89 9.89 18.62
C GLN A 40 -9.34 9.37 19.96
N LEU A 41 -8.48 8.34 19.93
CA LEU A 41 -7.82 7.85 21.13
C LEU A 41 -6.91 8.89 21.77
N LYS A 42 -6.14 9.65 20.99
CA LYS A 42 -5.29 10.73 21.50
C LYS A 42 -6.11 11.77 22.25
N LEU A 43 -7.23 12.21 21.68
CA LEU A 43 -8.14 13.17 22.33
C LEU A 43 -8.66 12.66 23.68
N LEU A 44 -8.99 11.37 23.77
CA LEU A 44 -9.42 10.76 25.03
C LEU A 44 -8.29 10.68 26.07
N MET A 45 -7.07 10.40 25.63
CA MET A 45 -5.89 10.39 26.51
C MET A 45 -5.57 11.79 27.07
N GLU A 46 -5.84 12.85 26.31
CA GLU A 46 -5.71 14.24 26.78
C GLU A 46 -6.77 14.61 27.84
N SER A 47 -7.88 13.86 27.89
CA SER A 47 -8.96 14.05 28.87
C SER A 47 -8.80 13.23 30.17
N ASP A 48 -7.57 12.78 30.48
CA ASP A 48 -7.24 11.97 31.67
C ASP A 48 -7.99 10.62 31.77
N GLU A 49 -8.49 10.04 30.65
CA GLU A 49 -8.98 8.66 30.66
C GLU A 49 -7.84 7.67 30.99
N VAL A 50 -8.01 6.89 32.05
CA VAL A 50 -6.99 5.94 32.51
C VAL A 50 -6.99 4.68 31.63
N LEU A 51 -5.83 4.40 31.03
CA LEU A 51 -5.55 3.14 30.33
C LEU A 51 -5.50 1.95 31.32
N THR A 52 -6.45 1.03 31.18
CA THR A 52 -6.45 -0.25 31.91
C THR A 52 -5.29 -1.15 31.45
N SER A 53 -4.91 -2.13 32.26
CA SER A 53 -3.90 -3.14 31.85
C SER A 53 -4.33 -3.91 30.61
N SER A 54 -5.60 -4.34 30.56
CA SER A 54 -6.19 -5.01 29.40
C SER A 54 -6.04 -4.19 28.11
N ASN A 55 -6.30 -2.89 28.17
CA ASN A 55 -6.15 -2.01 27.01
C ASN A 55 -4.70 -1.92 26.53
N LYS A 56 -3.73 -1.90 27.46
CA LYS A 56 -2.30 -1.90 27.11
C LYS A 56 -1.88 -3.19 26.42
N ASP A 57 -2.36 -4.34 26.90
CA ASP A 57 -2.03 -5.65 26.31
C ASP A 57 -2.56 -5.75 24.88
N ARG A 58 -3.78 -5.26 24.63
CA ARG A 58 -4.38 -5.21 23.29
C ARG A 58 -3.61 -4.31 22.34
N ILE A 59 -3.26 -3.09 22.78
CA ILE A 59 -2.43 -2.17 21.99
C ILE A 59 -1.07 -2.79 21.65
N GLN A 60 -0.45 -3.51 22.60
CA GLN A 60 0.80 -4.22 22.33
C GLN A 60 0.62 -5.32 21.29
N ASN A 61 -0.50 -6.06 21.31
CA ASN A 61 -0.80 -7.08 20.32
C ASN A 61 -0.97 -6.49 18.91
N ILE A 62 -1.76 -5.41 18.79
CA ILE A 62 -1.93 -4.64 17.55
C ILE A 62 -0.55 -4.19 17.01
N THR A 63 0.29 -3.61 17.88
CA THR A 63 1.62 -3.13 17.51
C THR A 63 2.54 -4.24 16.98
N LYS A 64 2.41 -5.48 17.49
CA LYS A 64 3.17 -6.63 16.96
C LYS A 64 2.70 -6.99 15.55
N GLN A 65 1.40 -6.92 15.30
CA GLN A 65 0.81 -7.22 13.98
C GLN A 65 1.16 -6.17 12.92
N ASP A 66 1.39 -4.91 13.31
CA ASP A 66 1.78 -3.83 12.40
C ASP A 66 3.05 -4.15 11.58
N THR A 67 3.95 -4.97 12.11
CA THR A 67 5.17 -5.39 11.39
C THR A 67 4.81 -6.23 10.16
N CYS A 68 3.85 -7.15 10.29
CA CYS A 68 3.37 -7.96 9.18
C CYS A 68 2.71 -7.09 8.09
N ILE A 69 1.88 -6.13 8.52
CA ILE A 69 1.19 -5.21 7.60
C ILE A 69 2.20 -4.35 6.84
N SER A 70 3.20 -3.80 7.55
CA SER A 70 4.25 -2.98 6.96
C SER A 70 5.12 -3.75 5.95
N ASN A 71 5.42 -5.02 6.24
CA ASN A 71 6.15 -5.88 5.30
C ASN A 71 5.35 -6.10 4.01
N ARG A 72 4.04 -6.34 4.12
CA ARG A 72 3.17 -6.50 2.94
C ARG A 72 3.11 -5.23 2.09
N MET A 73 3.03 -4.06 2.73
CA MET A 73 3.11 -2.77 2.02
C MET A 73 4.42 -2.62 1.26
N MET A 74 5.54 -3.04 1.87
CA MET A 74 6.86 -3.00 1.22
C MET A 74 6.93 -3.96 0.02
N GLU A 75 6.38 -5.17 0.14
CA GLU A 75 6.31 -6.13 -0.98
C GLU A 75 5.55 -5.54 -2.17
N LEU A 76 4.36 -4.97 -1.95
CA LEU A 76 3.55 -4.35 -2.99
C LEU A 76 4.28 -3.16 -3.65
N LYS A 77 5.02 -2.38 -2.86
CA LYS A 77 5.85 -1.29 -3.37
C LYS A 77 6.96 -1.81 -4.28
N ILE A 78 7.66 -2.88 -3.88
CA ILE A 78 8.73 -3.49 -4.68
C ILE A 78 8.14 -4.05 -5.99
N GLU A 79 7.02 -4.76 -5.92
CA GLU A 79 6.34 -5.31 -7.11
C GLU A 79 5.97 -4.20 -8.11
N ALA A 80 5.41 -3.09 -7.64
CA ALA A 80 5.08 -1.95 -8.49
C ALA A 80 6.33 -1.31 -9.12
N GLN A 81 7.44 -1.21 -8.36
CA GLN A 81 8.70 -0.71 -8.87
C GLN A 81 9.28 -1.62 -9.96
N ASP A 82 9.27 -2.93 -9.75
CA ASP A 82 9.75 -3.92 -10.71
C ASP A 82 8.92 -3.88 -12.00
N TRP A 83 7.60 -3.75 -11.90
CA TRP A 83 6.73 -3.63 -13.05
C TRP A 83 7.02 -2.38 -13.89
N LEU A 84 7.26 -1.24 -13.22
CA LEU A 84 7.66 0.00 -13.89
C LEU A 84 9.02 -0.15 -14.60
N GLN A 85 9.99 -0.82 -13.97
CA GLN A 85 11.29 -1.06 -14.55
C GLN A 85 11.20 -1.95 -15.80
N GLN A 86 10.46 -3.06 -15.73
CA GLN A 86 10.25 -3.96 -16.87
C GLN A 86 9.58 -3.23 -18.04
N ARG A 87 8.58 -2.39 -17.76
CA ARG A 87 7.92 -1.57 -18.78
C ARG A 87 8.88 -0.60 -19.47
N ASN A 88 9.77 0.02 -18.71
CA ASN A 88 10.78 0.93 -19.27
C ASN A 88 11.78 0.15 -20.16
N GLN A 89 12.24 -1.02 -19.72
CA GLN A 89 13.11 -1.88 -20.52
C GLN A 89 12.43 -2.32 -21.83
N ALA A 90 11.17 -2.73 -21.79
CA ALA A 90 10.39 -3.10 -22.98
C ALA A 90 10.25 -1.94 -23.97
N LYS A 91 10.04 -0.70 -23.49
CA LYS A 91 10.02 0.50 -24.34
C LYS A 91 11.37 0.76 -25.01
N VAL A 92 12.48 0.65 -24.26
CA VAL A 92 13.83 0.84 -24.80
C VAL A 92 14.13 -0.20 -25.87
N GLN A 93 13.83 -1.49 -25.62
CA GLN A 93 13.97 -2.55 -26.60
C GLN A 93 13.14 -2.28 -27.86
N ARG A 94 11.86 -1.90 -27.71
CA ARG A 94 11.00 -1.55 -28.84
C ARG A 94 11.55 -0.38 -29.66
N SER A 95 12.01 0.68 -29.01
CA SER A 95 12.63 1.83 -29.70
C SER A 95 13.93 1.46 -30.44
N ALA A 96 14.73 0.53 -29.91
CA ALA A 96 15.96 0.08 -30.57
C ALA A 96 15.66 -0.77 -31.81
N TYR A 97 14.62 -1.60 -31.78
CA TYR A 97 14.17 -2.36 -32.95
C TYR A 97 13.48 -1.46 -34.00
N GLU A 98 12.63 -0.50 -33.59
CA GLU A 98 11.96 0.43 -34.51
C GLU A 98 12.95 1.43 -35.15
N ALA A 99 13.98 1.88 -34.43
CA ALA A 99 15.03 2.74 -34.99
C ALA A 99 15.90 2.04 -36.06
N GLY A 100 16.00 0.71 -36.02
CA GLY A 100 16.68 -0.09 -37.06
C GLY A 100 15.89 -0.25 -38.36
N TYR A 101 14.57 -0.04 -38.34
CA TYR A 101 13.69 -0.08 -39.53
C TYR A 101 13.50 1.28 -40.20
N SER A 102 14.17 2.33 -39.72
CA SER A 102 14.15 3.68 -40.31
C SER A 102 15.30 3.93 -41.31
N GLN A 103 15.78 2.89 -41.99
CA GLN A 103 16.58 3.07 -43.22
C GLN A 103 15.63 2.89 -44.41
N ASP A 104 15.44 3.98 -45.18
CA ASP A 104 14.75 4.06 -46.47
C ASP A 104 13.21 4.12 -46.51
N SER A 105 12.57 4.96 -45.68
CA SER A 105 11.26 5.50 -46.07
C SER A 105 11.43 6.67 -47.06
N ILE A 106 11.90 6.36 -48.28
CA ILE A 106 11.80 7.27 -49.43
C ILE A 106 10.33 7.33 -49.83
N LEU A 107 9.64 8.41 -49.46
CA LEU A 107 8.34 8.76 -50.01
C LEU A 107 8.51 9.07 -51.51
N MET A 108 8.31 8.07 -52.37
CA MET A 108 8.11 8.30 -53.80
C MET A 108 6.72 8.88 -54.02
N ASP A 109 6.64 10.19 -54.24
CA ASP A 109 5.43 10.81 -54.80
C ASP A 109 5.36 10.42 -56.28
N ARG A 110 4.50 9.45 -56.61
CA ARG A 110 4.09 9.20 -57.99
C ARG A 110 2.75 9.86 -58.20
N LYS A 111 2.76 11.04 -58.82
CA LYS A 111 1.61 11.54 -59.57
C LYS A 111 2.01 11.92 -61.00
N LYS A 112 1.09 11.56 -61.90
CA LYS A 112 1.13 11.53 -63.36
C LYS A 112 1.62 12.80 -64.03
#